data_AF-A0A9E5ER05-F1
#
_entry.id   AF-A0A9E5ER05-F1
#
_cell.length_a   1.000
_cell.length_b   1.000
_cell.length_c   1.000
_cell.angle_alpha   90.00
_cell.angle_beta   90.00
_cell.angle_gamma   90.00
#
_symmetry.space_group_name_H-M   'P 1'
#
loop_
_entity.id
_entity.type
_entity.pdbx_description
1 polymer ?
#
loop_
_entity_poly.entity_id
_entity_poly.type
_entity_poly.pdbx_seq_one_letter_code
_entity_poly.pdbx_strand_id
1 'polypeptide(L)'
;MQLRIAGLQTTMATALFGEVLSGAEAMRVGLAWKCVPDDELLPTARAVAAKAAAAPKELLTLMKKTIMEIGSLPTHTEAVEFELGPQVWTTRQPWFRERLAALQAKISKR
;
A
#
# COMPACT_ATOMS: atom_id res chain seq x y z
N MET A 1 -16.98 -0.60 -3.00
CA MET A 1 -15.63 -0.63 -2.39
C MET A 1 -15.19 -2.06 -2.09
N GLN A 2 -15.94 -2.82 -1.27
CA GLN A 2 -15.59 -4.19 -0.89
C GLN A 2 -15.39 -5.16 -2.08
N LEU A 3 -16.21 -5.07 -3.13
CA LEU A 3 -16.09 -5.93 -4.33
C LEU A 3 -14.69 -5.91 -4.97
N ARG A 4 -14.03 -4.74 -5.03
CA ARG A 4 -12.67 -4.62 -5.60
C ARG A 4 -11.57 -5.08 -4.65
N ILE A 5 -11.86 -5.15 -3.35
CA ILE A 5 -10.88 -5.46 -2.30
C ILE A 5 -10.89 -6.97 -2.00
N ALA A 6 -12.08 -7.54 -1.79
CA ALA A 6 -12.26 -8.90 -1.27
C ALA A 6 -13.06 -9.82 -2.22
N GLY A 7 -13.39 -9.32 -3.42
CA GLY A 7 -14.10 -10.08 -4.45
C GLY A 7 -15.61 -10.23 -4.22
N LEU A 8 -16.26 -10.89 -5.19
CA LEU A 8 -17.71 -11.03 -5.25
C LEU A 8 -18.26 -11.85 -4.08
N GLN A 9 -17.65 -12.99 -3.78
CA GLN A 9 -18.15 -13.92 -2.76
C GLN A 9 -18.17 -13.28 -1.37
N THR A 10 -17.05 -12.68 -0.94
CA THR A 10 -16.97 -11.98 0.35
C THR A 10 -17.97 -10.82 0.44
N THR A 11 -18.15 -10.09 -0.67
CA THR A 11 -19.09 -8.97 -0.72
C THR A 11 -20.53 -9.45 -0.56
N MET A 12 -20.94 -10.52 -1.25
CA MET A 12 -22.29 -11.06 -1.13
C MET A 12 -22.55 -11.64 0.26
N ALA A 13 -21.61 -12.40 0.81
CA ALA A 13 -21.69 -12.97 2.16
C ALA A 13 -21.94 -11.91 3.23
N THR A 14 -21.13 -10.85 3.24
CA THR A 14 -21.20 -9.80 4.27
C THR A 14 -22.34 -8.81 4.05
N ALA A 15 -22.64 -8.43 2.80
CA ALA A 15 -23.59 -7.36 2.50
C ALA A 15 -25.04 -7.84 2.32
N LEU A 16 -25.25 -9.01 1.72
CA LEU A 16 -26.60 -9.54 1.46
C LEU A 16 -27.05 -10.57 2.50
N PHE A 17 -26.12 -11.40 2.98
CA PHE A 17 -26.44 -12.51 3.89
C PHE A 17 -26.11 -12.20 5.35
N GLY A 18 -25.45 -11.07 5.62
CA GLY A 18 -25.20 -10.59 6.99
C GLY A 18 -24.10 -11.35 7.73
N GLU A 19 -23.23 -12.07 7.02
CA GLU A 19 -22.09 -12.77 7.63
C GLU A 19 -21.14 -11.78 8.31
N VAL A 20 -20.76 -12.07 9.56
CA VAL A 20 -19.82 -11.26 10.34
C VAL A 20 -18.48 -11.97 10.39
N LEU A 21 -17.42 -11.26 9.97
CA LEU A 21 -16.07 -11.82 9.94
C LEU A 21 -15.31 -11.50 11.22
N SER A 22 -14.61 -12.48 11.76
CA SER A 22 -13.54 -12.27 12.74
C SER A 22 -12.35 -11.55 12.12
N GLY A 23 -11.42 -11.04 12.95
CA GLY A 23 -10.20 -10.39 12.48
C GLY A 23 -9.34 -11.30 11.58
N ALA A 24 -9.23 -12.59 11.92
CA ALA A 24 -8.46 -13.55 11.14
C ALA A 24 -9.10 -13.82 9.77
N GLU A 25 -10.44 -13.91 9.70
CA GLU A 25 -11.17 -14.08 8.45
C GLU A 25 -11.08 -12.83 7.58
N ALA A 26 -11.22 -11.64 8.17
CA ALA A 26 -11.05 -10.37 7.47
C ALA A 26 -9.65 -10.26 6.84
N MET A 27 -8.60 -10.74 7.52
CA MET A 27 -7.25 -10.83 6.96
C MET A 27 -7.17 -11.84 5.81
N ARG A 28 -7.73 -13.04 6.00
CA ARG A 28 -7.72 -14.11 4.99
C ARG A 28 -8.41 -13.69 3.68
N VAL A 29 -9.50 -12.94 3.75
CA VAL A 29 -10.25 -12.47 2.58
C VAL A 29 -9.76 -11.13 2.02
N GLY A 30 -8.71 -10.54 2.61
CA GLY A 30 -8.07 -9.31 2.11
C GLY A 30 -8.74 -7.99 2.54
N LEU A 31 -9.70 -8.02 3.47
CA LEU A 31 -10.28 -6.80 4.05
C LEU A 31 -9.36 -6.14 5.09
N ALA A 32 -8.52 -6.93 5.76
CA ALA A 32 -7.48 -6.45 6.66
C ALA A 32 -6.10 -6.89 6.18
N TRP A 33 -5.08 -6.04 6.37
CA TRP A 33 -3.71 -6.40 6.02
C TRP A 33 -3.06 -7.36 7.03
N LYS A 34 -3.38 -7.19 8.32
CA LYS A 34 -2.83 -7.99 9.41
C LYS A 34 -3.82 -8.09 10.56
N CYS A 35 -4.01 -9.29 11.10
CA CYS A 35 -4.68 -9.53 12.37
C CYS A 35 -3.62 -9.80 13.45
N VAL A 36 -3.80 -9.24 14.64
CA VAL A 36 -2.90 -9.37 15.81
C VAL A 36 -3.74 -9.52 17.08
N PRO A 37 -3.16 -9.98 18.20
CA PRO A 37 -3.80 -9.90 19.51
C PRO A 37 -4.27 -8.48 19.85
N ASP A 38 -5.33 -8.35 20.66
CA ASP A 38 -5.98 -7.07 20.95
C ASP A 38 -5.03 -6.05 21.60
N ASP A 39 -4.15 -6.51 22.50
CA ASP A 39 -3.13 -5.69 23.16
C ASP A 39 -2.00 -5.24 22.22
N GLU A 40 -1.82 -5.92 21.09
CA GLU A 40 -0.84 -5.57 20.05
C GLU A 40 -1.40 -4.68 18.93
N LEU A 41 -2.72 -4.45 18.88
CA LEU A 41 -3.37 -3.72 17.78
C LEU A 41 -2.82 -2.31 17.60
N LEU A 42 -2.86 -1.49 18.66
CA LEU A 42 -2.38 -0.11 18.60
C LEU A 42 -0.85 -0.02 18.41
N PRO A 43 -0.01 -0.80 19.13
CA PRO A 43 1.43 -0.84 18.86
C PRO A 43 1.74 -1.16 17.39
N THR A 44 1.10 -2.18 16.83
CA THR A 44 1.30 -2.59 15.43
C THR A 44 0.89 -1.49 14.45
N ALA A 45 -0.31 -0.90 14.64
CA ALA A 45 -0.81 0.17 13.78
C ALA A 45 0.10 1.40 13.81
N ARG A 46 0.57 1.80 15.00
CA ARG A 46 1.51 2.93 15.17
C ARG A 46 2.85 2.65 14.52
N ALA A 47 3.38 1.44 14.61
CA ALA A 47 4.63 1.07 13.96
C ALA A 47 4.54 1.18 12.42
N VAL A 48 3.39 0.82 11.83
CA VAL A 48 3.15 1.02 10.39
C VAL A 48 3.04 2.51 10.05
N ALA A 49 2.28 3.27 10.83
CA ALA A 49 2.12 4.71 10.63
C ALA A 49 3.45 5.46 10.74
N ALA A 50 4.33 5.06 11.66
CA ALA A 50 5.66 5.63 11.82
C ALA A 50 6.53 5.44 10.56
N LYS A 51 6.42 4.31 9.87
CA LYS A 51 7.10 4.08 8.58
C LYS A 51 6.64 5.07 7.52
N ALA A 52 5.33 5.32 7.45
CA ALA A 52 4.80 6.32 6.53
C ALA A 52 5.25 7.75 6.91
N ALA A 53 5.22 8.09 8.20
CA ALA A 53 5.65 9.40 8.69
C ALA A 53 7.14 9.69 8.45
N ALA A 54 7.99 8.65 8.41
CA ALA A 54 9.42 8.79 8.14
C ALA A 54 9.77 8.93 6.64
N ALA A 55 8.80 8.78 5.73
CA ALA A 55 9.03 8.95 4.30
C ALA A 55 8.74 10.40 3.85
N PRO A 56 9.40 10.90 2.79
CA PRO A 56 9.07 12.19 2.19
C PRO A 56 7.58 12.26 1.84
N LYS A 57 6.90 13.31 2.29
CA LYS A 57 5.46 13.45 2.15
C LYS A 57 5.03 13.50 0.68
N GLU A 58 5.77 14.23 -0.17
CA GLU A 58 5.47 14.31 -1.60
C GLU A 58 5.60 12.94 -2.27
N LEU A 59 6.60 12.14 -1.88
CA LEU A 59 6.78 10.78 -2.39
C LEU A 59 5.55 9.91 -2.07
N LEU A 60 5.12 9.85 -0.81
CA LEU A 60 3.97 9.03 -0.44
C LEU A 60 2.66 9.52 -1.07
N THR A 61 2.50 10.84 -1.20
CA THR A 61 1.32 11.43 -1.84
C THR A 61 1.26 11.03 -3.30
N LEU A 62 2.37 11.17 -4.02
CA LEU A 62 2.48 10.80 -5.42
C LEU A 62 2.27 9.29 -5.62
N MET A 63 2.96 8.45 -4.85
CA MET A 63 2.78 6.99 -4.91
C MET A 63 1.34 6.57 -4.65
N LYS A 64 0.70 7.12 -3.60
CA LYS A 64 -0.71 6.81 -3.28
C LYS A 64 -1.62 7.22 -4.44
N LYS A 65 -1.42 8.40 -5.03
CA LYS A 65 -2.20 8.87 -6.17
C LYS A 65 -2.03 7.91 -7.36
N THR A 66 -0.79 7.60 -7.73
CA THR A 66 -0.48 6.69 -8.85
C THR A 66 -1.14 5.32 -8.67
N ILE A 67 -1.02 4.70 -7.49
CA ILE A 67 -1.63 3.38 -7.20
C ILE A 67 -3.16 3.43 -7.27
N MET A 68 -3.79 4.50 -6.81
CA MET A 68 -5.24 4.62 -6.83
C MET A 68 -5.80 4.85 -8.25
N GLU A 69 -5.04 5.54 -9.10
CA GLU A 69 -5.46 5.90 -10.46
C GLU A 69 -5.13 4.80 -11.48
N ILE A 70 -3.98 4.13 -11.36
CA ILE A 70 -3.52 3.12 -12.32
C ILE A 70 -4.50 1.95 -12.47
N GLY A 71 -5.22 1.60 -11.39
CA GLY A 71 -6.23 0.52 -11.40
C GLY A 71 -7.48 0.82 -12.24
N SER A 72 -7.61 2.03 -12.80
CA SER A 72 -8.70 2.41 -13.70
C SER A 72 -8.30 2.47 -15.18
N LEU A 73 -7.02 2.25 -15.49
CA LEU A 73 -6.53 2.31 -16.85
C LEU A 73 -6.88 1.02 -17.61
N PRO A 74 -7.35 1.13 -18.87
CA PRO A 74 -7.91 0.01 -19.62
C PRO A 74 -6.84 -0.95 -20.16
N THR A 75 -5.60 -0.48 -20.34
CA THR A 75 -4.52 -1.28 -20.92
C THR A 75 -3.25 -1.22 -20.08
N HIS A 76 -2.45 -2.29 -20.16
CA HIS A 76 -1.15 -2.36 -19.51
C HIS A 76 -0.19 -1.27 -20.03
N THR A 77 -0.21 -1.00 -21.35
CA THR A 77 0.64 0.05 -21.94
C THR A 77 0.33 1.42 -21.37
N GLU A 78 -0.96 1.78 -21.26
CA GLU A 78 -1.37 3.04 -20.65
C GLU A 78 -0.98 3.11 -19.17
N ALA A 79 -1.07 1.99 -18.45
CA ALA A 79 -0.63 1.91 -17.05
C ALA A 79 0.87 2.19 -16.87
N VAL A 80 1.71 1.62 -17.75
CA VAL A 80 3.17 1.87 -17.74
C VAL A 80 3.48 3.34 -18.03
N GLU A 81 2.89 3.91 -19.08
CA GLU A 81 3.12 5.32 -19.44
C GLU A 81 2.67 6.28 -18.33
N PHE A 82 1.52 6.00 -17.71
CA PHE A 82 1.02 6.77 -16.58
C PHE A 82 1.95 6.72 -15.36
N GLU A 83 2.54 5.56 -15.05
CA GLU A 83 3.44 5.41 -13.91
C GLU A 83 4.84 6.00 -14.14
N LEU A 84 5.33 5.98 -15.40
CA LEU A 84 6.70 6.39 -15.74
C LEU A 84 6.99 7.85 -15.36
N GLY A 85 6.08 8.78 -15.64
CA GLY A 85 6.26 10.20 -15.31
C GLY A 85 6.49 10.45 -13.82
N PRO A 86 5.58 10.03 -12.93
CA PRO A 86 5.77 10.04 -11.49
C PRO A 86 7.08 9.39 -11.04
N GLN A 87 7.42 8.20 -11.55
CA GLN A 87 8.67 7.52 -11.18
C GLN A 87 9.90 8.35 -11.56
N VAL A 88 9.99 8.86 -12.79
CA VAL A 88 11.09 9.72 -13.24
C VAL A 88 11.20 10.96 -12.37
N TRP A 89 10.08 11.60 -12.02
CA TRP A 89 10.08 12.75 -11.12
C TRP A 89 10.71 12.41 -9.76
N THR A 90 10.41 11.25 -9.17
CA THR A 90 10.98 10.85 -7.88
C THR A 90 12.51 10.71 -7.92
N THR A 91 13.08 10.25 -9.04
CA THR A 91 14.55 10.11 -9.18
C THR A 91 15.30 11.44 -9.17
N ARG A 92 14.61 12.54 -9.47
CA ARG A 92 15.18 13.89 -9.53
C ARG A 92 15.15 14.63 -8.19
N GLN A 93 14.60 14.00 -7.15
CA GLN A 93 14.42 14.66 -5.85
C GLN A 93 15.66 14.55 -4.95
N PRO A 94 15.93 15.52 -4.07
CA PRO A 94 17.09 15.48 -3.16
C PRO A 94 17.13 14.23 -2.28
N TRP A 95 15.99 13.85 -1.70
CA TRP A 95 15.85 12.66 -0.85
C TRP A 95 16.11 11.35 -1.58
N PHE A 96 16.02 11.32 -2.91
CA PHE A 96 16.35 10.13 -3.70
C PHE A 96 17.85 9.82 -3.65
N ARG A 97 18.69 10.86 -3.76
CA ARG A 97 20.16 10.72 -3.68
C ARG A 97 20.59 10.22 -2.30
N GLU A 98 20.02 10.77 -1.25
CA GLU A 98 20.28 10.35 0.13
C GLU A 98 19.91 8.89 0.36
N ARG A 99 18.73 8.48 -0.11
CA ARG A 99 18.26 7.09 -0.01
C ARG A 99 19.13 6.13 -0.83
N LEU A 100 19.56 6.53 -2.02
CA LEU A 100 20.45 5.73 -2.87
C LEU A 100 21.81 5.53 -2.20
N ALA A 101 22.39 6.60 -1.64
CA ALA A 101 23.66 6.53 -0.90
C ALA A 101 23.54 5.63 0.34
N ALA A 102 22.46 5.75 1.11
CA ALA A 102 22.20 4.89 2.27
C ALA A 102 22.06 3.41 1.87
N LEU A 103 21.39 3.12 0.75
CA LEU A 103 21.25 1.77 0.21
C LEU A 103 22.60 1.20 -0.24
N GLN A 104 23.40 1.97 -1.00
CA GLN A 104 24.74 1.59 -1.43
C GLN A 104 25.64 1.26 -0.23
N ALA A 105 25.67 2.14 0.78
CA ALA A 105 26.46 1.92 1.99
C ALA A 105 26.05 0.65 2.77
N LYS A 106 24.77 0.26 2.71
CA LYS A 106 24.28 -0.98 3.33
C LYS A 106 24.70 -2.22 2.55
N ILE A 107 24.70 -2.15 1.22
CA ILE A 107 25.08 -3.28 0.35
C ILE A 107 26.59 -3.49 0.37
N SER A 108 27.41 -2.44 0.33
CA SER A 108 28.88 -2.55 0.34
C SER A 108 29.49 -2.99 1.68
N LYS A 109 28.68 -3.08 2.74
CA LYS A 109 29.08 -3.60 4.06
C LYS A 109 28.74 -5.09 4.24
N ARG A 110 28.19 -5.74 3.21
CA ARG A 110 28.04 -7.19 3.12
C ARG A 110 29.13 -7.76 2.23
#